data_AF-A0A445D557-F1
#
_entry.id   AF-A0A445D557-F1
#
_cell.length_a   1.000
_cell.length_b   1.000
_cell.length_c   1.000
_cell.angle_alpha   90.00
_cell.angle_beta   90.00
_cell.angle_gamma   90.00
#
_symmetry.space_group_name_H-M   'P 1'
#
loop_
_entity.id
_entity.type
_entity.pdbx_description
1 polymer ?
#
loop_
_entity_poly.entity_id
_entity_poly.type
_entity_poly.pdbx_seq_one_letter_code
_entity_poly.pdbx_strand_id
1 'polypeptide(L)' 'MSALGVVGLTLNLRAYDFVSQEIRAAEDPEFETFYTKNILLNEGIRAWMAAQDQPHELGIHGFRRSHRFSIDD' A
#
# COMPACT_ATOMS: atom_id res chain seq x y z
N MET A 1 5.39 -5.36 25.79
CA MET A 1 6.21 -5.40 24.55
C MET A 1 5.64 -4.54 23.42
N SER A 2 4.34 -4.23 23.37
CA SER A 2 3.72 -3.41 22.31
C SER A 2 4.28 -2.00 22.16
N ALA A 3 4.63 -1.33 23.26
CA ALA A 3 5.14 0.04 23.24
C ALA A 3 6.42 0.22 22.39
N LEU A 4 7.35 -0.75 22.44
CA LEU A 4 8.57 -0.71 21.62
C LEU A 4 8.26 -0.86 20.12
N GLY A 5 7.27 -1.69 19.78
CA GLY A 5 6.80 -1.83 18.39
C GLY A 5 6.15 -0.55 17.86
N VAL A 6 5.42 0.19 18.71
CA VAL A 6 4.82 1.49 18.34
C VAL A 6 5.90 2.56 18.11
N VAL A 7 6.97 2.56 18.91
CA VAL A 7 8.12 3.47 18.70
C VAL A 7 8.84 3.18 17.36
N GLY A 8 8.86 1.93 16.90
CA GLY A 8 9.32 1.62 15.53
C GLY A 8 8.38 2.18 14.46
N LEU A 9 7.07 2.05 14.68
CA LEU A 9 6.05 2.52 13.74
C LEU A 9 6.06 4.03 13.55
N THR A 10 6.38 4.84 14.57
CA THR A 10 6.51 6.31 14.42
C THR A 10 7.63 6.71 13.47
N LEU A 11 8.64 5.85 13.29
CA LEU A 11 9.74 6.01 12.33
C LEU A 11 9.51 5.23 11.02
N ASN A 12 8.32 4.68 10.81
CA ASN A 12 7.98 3.76 9.72
C ASN A 12 8.79 2.44 9.71
N LEU A 13 9.46 2.09 10.80
CA LEU A 13 10.17 0.81 10.96
C LEU A 13 9.17 -0.29 11.28
N ARG A 14 8.65 -0.92 10.23
CA ARG A 14 7.63 -1.98 10.31
C ARG A 14 8.26 -3.31 9.94
N ALA A 15 7.86 -4.36 10.65
CA ALA A 15 7.98 -5.74 10.16
C ALA A 15 6.88 -5.97 9.10
N TYR A 16 6.93 -5.19 8.02
CA TYR A 16 5.92 -5.20 6.97
C TYR A 16 6.07 -6.45 6.13
N ASP A 17 7.32 -6.75 5.73
CA ASP A 17 7.57 -7.78 4.73
C ASP A 17 8.50 -8.92 5.12
N PHE A 18 8.14 -10.12 4.67
CA PHE A 18 9.04 -11.26 4.60
C PHE A 18 9.62 -11.32 3.19
N VAL A 19 10.85 -10.81 3.03
CA VAL A 19 11.53 -10.71 1.73
C VAL A 19 11.58 -12.05 0.97
N SER A 20 11.70 -13.18 1.68
CA SER A 20 11.69 -14.50 1.07
C SER A 20 10.33 -14.90 0.47
N GLN A 21 9.22 -14.42 1.04
CA GLN A 21 7.88 -14.66 0.49
C GLN A 21 7.61 -13.75 -0.70
N GLU A 22 8.06 -12.49 -0.64
CA GLU A 22 7.98 -11.55 -1.77
C GLU A 22 8.72 -12.08 -3.00
N ILE A 23 9.97 -12.55 -2.82
CA ILE A 23 10.75 -13.12 -3.91
C ILE A 23 10.04 -14.34 -4.50
N ARG A 24 9.52 -15.25 -3.65
CA ARG A 24 8.85 -16.45 -4.15
C ARG A 24 7.53 -16.14 -4.85
N ALA A 25 6.74 -15.19 -4.35
CA ALA A 25 5.48 -14.78 -4.97
C ALA A 25 5.71 -14.01 -6.28
N ALA A 26 6.85 -13.32 -6.41
CA ALA A 26 7.25 -12.68 -7.66
C ALA A 26 7.73 -13.69 -8.73
N GLU A 27 8.36 -14.79 -8.31
CA GLU A 27 8.84 -15.85 -9.21
C GLU A 27 7.75 -16.86 -9.58
N ASP A 28 6.85 -17.18 -8.66
CA ASP A 28 5.78 -18.16 -8.84
C ASP A 28 4.40 -17.53 -8.58
N PRO A 29 3.60 -17.25 -9.62
CA PRO A 29 2.28 -16.64 -9.49
C PRO A 29 1.23 -17.58 -8.88
N GLU A 30 1.48 -18.88 -8.76
CA GLU A 30 0.61 -19.81 -8.04
C GLU A 30 0.95 -19.86 -6.54
N PHE A 31 2.07 -19.25 -6.13
CA PHE A 31 2.47 -19.21 -4.74
C PHE A 31 1.64 -18.19 -3.94
N GLU A 32 0.62 -18.69 -3.25
CA GLU A 32 -0.21 -17.90 -2.36
C GLU A 32 -0.13 -18.37 -0.91
N THR A 33 -0.03 -17.41 0.02
CA THR A 33 -0.18 -17.65 1.46
C THR A 33 -1.16 -16.64 2.05
N PHE A 34 -1.57 -16.84 3.31
CA PHE A 34 -2.31 -15.81 4.03
C PHE A 34 -1.53 -14.50 4.16
N TYR A 35 -0.20 -14.54 4.19
CA TYR A 35 0.62 -13.34 4.27
C TYR A 35 0.53 -12.52 2.96
N THR A 36 0.72 -13.15 1.79
CA THR A 36 0.62 -12.44 0.49
C THR A 36 -0.81 -11.91 0.24
N LYS A 37 -1.84 -12.64 0.68
CA LYS A 37 -3.24 -12.16 0.63
C LYS A 37 -3.49 -10.94 1.51
N ASN A 38 -2.84 -10.83 2.67
CA ASN A 38 -2.97 -9.67 3.54
C ASN A 38 -2.26 -8.43 2.96
N ILE A 39 -1.23 -8.61 2.12
CA ILE A 39 -0.60 -7.49 1.40
C ILE A 39 -1.61 -6.87 0.43
N LEU A 40 -2.30 -7.68 -0.38
CA LEU A 40 -3.34 -7.18 -1.30
C LEU A 40 -4.45 -6.43 -0.57
N LEU A 41 -4.87 -6.92 0.60
CA LEU A 41 -5.85 -6.22 1.44
C LEU A 41 -5.31 -4.85 1.91
N ASN A 42 -4.06 -4.81 2.36
CA ASN A 42 -3.43 -3.57 2.81
C ASN A 42 -3.29 -2.55 1.67
N GLU A 43 -2.96 -2.99 0.45
CA GLU A 43 -2.93 -2.15 -0.74
C GLU A 43 -4.31 -1.57 -1.05
N GLY A 44 -5.35 -2.40 -1.02
CA GLY A 44 -6.73 -1.96 -1.20
C GLY A 44 -7.17 -0.92 -0.18
N ILE A 45 -6.86 -1.13 1.11
CA ILE A 45 -7.14 -0.18 2.19
C ILE A 45 -6.41 1.15 1.94
N ARG A 46 -5.12 1.11 1.62
CA ARG A 46 -4.33 2.33 1.33
C ARG A 46 -4.90 3.11 0.16
N ALA A 47 -5.12 2.43 -0.97
CA ALA A 47 -5.63 3.08 -2.19
C ALA A 47 -7.03 3.67 -2.00
N TRP A 48 -7.88 2.99 -1.24
CA TRP A 48 -9.26 3.43 -1.00
C TRP A 48 -9.33 4.56 0.03
N MET A 49 -8.58 4.46 1.12
CA MET A 49 -8.65 5.43 2.21
C MET A 49 -7.80 6.68 2.00
N ALA A 50 -6.70 6.62 1.24
CA ALA A 50 -5.74 7.72 1.12
C ALA A 50 -6.38 9.06 0.71
N ALA A 51 -7.39 9.02 -0.18
CA ALA A 51 -8.07 10.23 -0.63
C ALA A 51 -8.83 10.96 0.50
N GLN A 52 -9.38 10.24 1.47
CA GLN A 52 -10.13 10.84 2.58
C GLN A 52 -9.24 11.06 3.82
N ASP A 53 -8.34 10.12 4.10
CA ASP A 53 -7.50 10.11 5.29
C ASP A 53 -6.29 11.06 5.16
N GLN A 54 -5.83 11.31 3.93
CA GLN A 54 -4.70 12.19 3.63
C GLN A 54 -5.11 13.29 2.63
N PRO A 55 -6.05 14.19 3.00
CA PRO A 55 -6.60 15.18 2.08
C PRO A 55 -5.57 16.20 1.58
N HIS A 56 -4.45 16.35 2.28
CA HIS A 56 -3.33 17.20 1.90
C HIS A 56 -2.47 16.61 0.76
N GLU A 57 -2.57 15.29 0.49
CA GLU A 57 -1.86 14.61 -0.60
C GLU A 57 -2.66 14.61 -1.92
N LEU A 58 -3.92 15.01 -1.92
CA LEU A 58 -4.84 14.90 -3.08
C LEU A 58 -4.43 15.71 -4.32
N GLY A 59 -3.60 16.76 -4.17
CA GLY A 59 -3.14 17.59 -5.29
C GLY A 59 -2.41 16.81 -6.40
N ILE A 60 -1.78 15.68 -6.06
CA ILE A 60 -1.00 14.83 -6.99
C ILE A 60 -1.84 13.71 -7.64
N HIS A 61 -2.95 13.29 -7.05
CA HIS A 61 -3.86 12.29 -7.63
C HIS A 61 -5.06 12.93 -8.37
N GLY A 62 -5.52 14.11 -7.96
CA GLY A 62 -6.52 14.91 -8.69
C GLY A 62 -6.00 15.44 -10.03
N PHE A 63 -4.71 15.78 -10.10
CA PHE A 63 -4.04 16.20 -11.34
C PHE A 63 -3.98 15.07 -12.40
N ARG A 64 -3.78 13.82 -11.97
CA ARG A 64 -3.75 12.66 -12.89
C ARG A 64 -5.13 12.21 -13.38
N ARG A 65 -6.22 12.48 -12.63
CA ARG A 65 -7.59 12.23 -13.11
C ARG A 65 -8.12 13.32 -14.04
N SER A 66 -7.81 14.59 -13.78
CA SER A 66 -8.23 15.71 -14.63
C SER A 66 -7.60 15.67 -16.03
N HIS A 67 -6.33 15.28 -16.13
CA HIS A 67 -5.66 15.14 -17.43
C HIS A 67 -6.14 13.97 -18.29
N ARG A 68 -6.79 12.94 -17.72
CA ARG A 68 -7.39 11.84 -18.50
C ARG A 68 -8.75 12.24 -19.09
N PHE A 69 -9.52 13.05 -18.37
CA PHE A 69 -10.83 13.52 -18.86
C PHE A 69 -10.71 14.56 -19.98
N SER A 70 -9.60 15.31 -20.03
CA SER A 70 -9.43 16.39 -21.02
C SER A 70 -8.89 15.93 -22.39
N ILE A 71 -8.59 14.63 -22.57
CA ILE A 71 -8.11 14.08 -23.86
C ILE A 71 -9.26 13.42 -24.64
N ASP A 72 -10.42 13.21 -24.00
CA ASP A 72 -11.59 12.56 -24.58
C ASP A 72 -12.68 13.56 -25.05
N ASP A 73 -12.38 14.87 -25.07
CA ASP A 73 -13.24 15.94 -25.63
C ASP A 73 -12.69 16.50 -26.96
#